data_AF-A0A8J3VA20-F1
#
_entry.id   AF-A0A8J3VA20-F1
#
_cell.length_a   1.000
_cell.length_b   1.000
_cell.length_c   1.000
_cell.angle_alpha   90.00
_cell.angle_beta   90.00
_cell.angle_gamma   90.00
#
_symmetry.space_group_name_H-M   'P 1'
#
loop_
_entity.id
_entity.type
_entity.pdbx_description
1 polymer ?
#
loop_
_entity_poly.entity_id
_entity_poly.type
_entity_poly.pdbx_seq_one_letter_code
_entity_poly.pdbx_strand_id
1 'polypeptide(L)'
;MEKTVLEIVADVTTDGWKAAVAQRSSDLLGSALWGEVRARHSGCAPLAAAARRLLEAQDQAHALVADILVGKSPADRAGRRLGELLRNYATKIPIPGEQVFEISARALRIMGIYLCAVAGELNRCECLADLAHAVGKDKLEELISIGLDNWADKIPRPTVDQP
;
A
#
# COMPACT_ATOMS: atom_id res chain seq x y z
N MET A 1 -18.50 -15.05 14.32
CA MET A 1 -18.67 -14.86 12.87
C MET A 1 -17.42 -14.12 12.41
N GLU A 2 -16.58 -14.79 11.63
CA GLU A 2 -15.32 -14.23 11.13
C GLU A 2 -15.64 -13.17 10.06
N LYS A 3 -15.06 -11.98 10.19
CA LYS A 3 -15.29 -10.89 9.23
C LYS A 3 -14.42 -11.09 8.00
N THR A 4 -14.99 -10.87 6.82
CA THR A 4 -14.20 -10.82 5.58
C THR A 4 -13.30 -9.58 5.55
N VAL A 5 -12.24 -9.60 4.73
CA VAL A 5 -11.35 -8.44 4.54
C VAL A 5 -12.13 -7.18 4.15
N LEU A 6 -13.17 -7.33 3.31
CA LEU A 6 -14.00 -6.22 2.87
C LEU A 6 -14.82 -5.62 4.03
N GLU A 7 -15.37 -6.45 4.91
CA GLU A 7 -16.12 -5.98 6.09
C GLU A 7 -15.21 -5.24 7.08
N ILE A 8 -14.00 -5.76 7.32
CA ILE A 8 -13.01 -5.09 8.18
C ILE A 8 -12.66 -3.71 7.61
N VAL A 9 -12.42 -3.62 6.30
CA VAL A 9 -12.05 -2.36 5.65
C VAL A 9 -13.22 -1.39 5.62
N ALA A 10 -14.45 -1.87 5.38
CA ALA A 10 -15.64 -1.05 5.45
C ALA A 10 -15.81 -0.42 6.85
N ASP A 11 -15.57 -1.18 7.92
CA ASP A 11 -15.63 -0.68 9.29
C ASP A 11 -14.56 0.37 9.60
N VAL A 12 -13.36 0.24 9.01
CA VAL A 12 -12.24 1.17 9.25
C VAL A 12 -12.32 2.42 8.37
N THR A 13 -12.89 2.32 7.16
CA THR A 13 -13.05 3.43 6.21
C THR A 13 -14.24 4.35 6.55
N THR A 14 -14.34 4.71 7.83
CA THR A 14 -15.28 5.68 8.38
C THR A 14 -15.15 7.05 7.72
N ASP A 15 -16.15 7.93 7.91
CA ASP A 15 -16.09 9.29 7.38
C ASP A 15 -14.92 10.10 7.97
N GLY A 16 -14.58 9.87 9.25
CA GLY A 16 -13.40 10.45 9.87
C GLY A 16 -12.09 9.98 9.21
N TRP A 17 -11.98 8.69 8.89
CA TRP A 17 -10.85 8.16 8.14
C TRP A 17 -10.76 8.77 6.74
N LYS A 18 -11.88 8.84 6.02
CA LYS A 18 -11.95 9.46 4.67
C LYS A 18 -11.53 10.93 4.71
N ALA A 19 -12.00 11.69 5.70
CA ALA A 19 -11.62 13.10 5.88
C ALA A 19 -10.11 13.25 6.15
N ALA A 20 -9.55 12.39 7.00
CA ALA A 20 -8.13 12.43 7.32
C ALA A 20 -7.23 12.09 6.13
N VAL A 21 -7.60 11.10 5.31
CA VAL A 21 -6.87 10.79 4.07
C VAL A 21 -6.99 11.95 3.09
N ALA A 22 -8.20 12.50 2.90
CA ALA A 22 -8.41 13.62 2.00
C ALA A 22 -7.57 14.86 2.38
N GLN A 23 -7.52 15.20 3.67
CA GLN A 23 -6.71 16.31 4.16
C GLN A 23 -5.22 16.08 3.92
N ARG A 24 -4.69 14.93 4.35
CA ARG A 24 -3.26 14.62 4.19
C ARG A 24 -2.83 14.57 2.73
N SER A 25 -3.67 14.01 1.85
CA SER A 25 -3.42 14.02 0.41
C SER A 25 -3.46 15.42 -0.18
N SER A 26 -4.37 16.28 0.28
CA SER A 26 -4.41 17.70 -0.10
C SER A 26 -3.16 18.46 0.36
N ASP A 27 -2.72 18.26 1.61
CA ASP A 27 -1.52 18.91 2.15
C ASP A 27 -0.27 18.46 1.38
N LEU A 28 -0.19 17.17 1.08
CA LEU A 28 0.95 16.61 0.36
C LEU A 28 0.94 16.99 -1.12
N LEU A 29 -0.18 16.90 -1.83
CA LEU A 29 -0.22 17.02 -3.29
C LEU A 29 -0.72 18.39 -3.78
N GLY A 30 -1.31 19.18 -2.90
CA GLY A 30 -2.06 20.39 -3.22
C GLY A 30 -3.54 20.10 -3.47
N SER A 31 -4.40 20.91 -2.85
CA SER A 31 -5.85 20.72 -2.87
C SER A 31 -6.48 20.72 -4.26
N ALA A 32 -5.93 21.48 -5.22
CA ALA A 32 -6.43 21.53 -6.59
C ALA A 32 -6.23 20.18 -7.29
N LEU A 33 -5.00 19.66 -7.30
CA LEU A 33 -4.67 18.39 -7.95
C LEU A 33 -5.41 17.21 -7.29
N TRP A 34 -5.47 17.19 -5.96
CA TRP A 34 -6.19 16.15 -5.25
C TRP A 34 -7.71 16.21 -5.50
N GLY A 35 -8.31 17.40 -5.49
CA GLY A 35 -9.72 17.59 -5.82
C GLY A 35 -10.07 17.09 -7.23
N GLU A 36 -9.19 17.36 -8.19
CA GLU A 36 -9.33 16.91 -9.57
C GLU A 36 -9.27 15.38 -9.76
N VAL A 37 -8.47 14.69 -8.96
CA VAL A 37 -8.40 13.22 -8.98
C VAL A 37 -9.65 12.62 -8.34
N ARG A 38 -10.09 13.17 -7.20
CA ARG A 38 -11.31 12.71 -6.50
C ARG A 38 -12.55 12.83 -7.36
N ALA A 39 -12.75 13.97 -8.02
CA ALA A 39 -13.94 14.23 -8.81
C ALA A 39 -14.10 13.31 -10.04
N ARG A 40 -13.03 12.62 -10.46
CA ARG A 40 -13.02 11.83 -11.70
C ARG A 40 -13.21 10.33 -11.51
N HIS A 41 -13.23 9.83 -10.27
CA HIS A 41 -13.36 8.40 -9.97
C HIS A 41 -12.43 7.53 -10.83
N SER A 42 -11.18 7.96 -11.00
CA SER A 42 -10.21 7.43 -11.97
C SER A 42 -9.71 5.99 -11.71
N GLY A 43 -10.36 5.26 -10.80
CA GLY A 43 -9.91 3.97 -10.29
C GLY A 43 -8.61 4.07 -9.48
N CYS A 44 -8.23 2.97 -8.82
CA CYS A 44 -7.00 2.89 -8.04
C CYS A 44 -5.83 2.22 -8.78
N ALA A 45 -6.07 1.62 -9.95
CA ALA A 45 -5.08 0.79 -10.67
C ALA A 45 -3.73 1.49 -10.91
N PRO A 46 -3.68 2.78 -11.34
CA PRO A 46 -2.39 3.46 -11.49
C PRO A 46 -1.62 3.63 -10.18
N LEU A 47 -2.32 3.82 -9.05
CA LEU A 47 -1.69 3.92 -7.73
C LEU A 47 -1.20 2.55 -7.24
N ALA A 48 -1.96 1.48 -7.49
CA ALA A 48 -1.54 0.11 -7.21
C ALA A 48 -0.28 -0.25 -8.00
N ALA A 49 -0.28 0.02 -9.31
CA ALA A 49 0.87 -0.22 -10.17
C ALA A 49 2.11 0.58 -9.72
N ALA A 50 1.95 1.85 -9.36
CA ALA A 50 3.05 2.66 -8.85
C ALA A 50 3.60 2.13 -7.52
N ALA A 51 2.72 1.70 -6.60
CA ALA A 51 3.13 1.08 -5.34
C ALA A 51 3.92 -0.23 -5.54
N ARG A 52 3.49 -1.09 -6.47
CA ARG A 52 4.21 -2.33 -6.82
C ARG A 52 5.62 -2.03 -7.32
N ARG A 53 5.76 -1.08 -8.26
CA ARG A 53 7.08 -0.70 -8.79
C ARG A 53 8.01 -0.08 -7.75
N LEU A 54 7.49 0.66 -6.76
CA LEU A 54 8.31 1.17 -5.66
C LEU A 54 8.91 0.03 -4.84
N LEU A 55 8.13 -0.99 -4.54
CA LEU A 55 8.59 -2.17 -3.79
C LEU A 55 9.53 -3.04 -4.64
N GLU A 56 9.27 -3.21 -5.93
CA GLU A 56 10.20 -3.91 -6.83
C GLU A 56 11.53 -3.15 -6.99
N ALA A 57 11.51 -1.82 -6.91
CA ALA A 57 12.71 -0.99 -7.01
C ALA A 57 13.54 -0.99 -5.73
N GLN A 58 12.91 -1.16 -4.56
CA GLN A 58 13.60 -1.44 -3.29
C GLN A 58 14.54 -2.64 -3.47
N ASP A 59 14.05 -3.71 -4.10
CA ASP A 59 14.84 -4.92 -4.38
C ASP A 59 15.94 -4.71 -5.42
N GLN A 60 15.91 -3.60 -6.20
CA GLN A 60 16.83 -3.35 -7.32
C GLN A 60 17.86 -2.23 -7.06
N ALA A 61 17.94 -1.69 -5.84
CA ALA A 61 18.99 -0.82 -5.28
C ALA A 61 19.43 0.47 -6.04
N HIS A 62 19.05 0.72 -7.29
CA HIS A 62 19.65 1.80 -8.10
C HIS A 62 18.72 2.59 -9.04
N ALA A 63 17.39 2.45 -8.96
CA ALA A 63 16.48 3.15 -9.88
C ALA A 63 15.91 4.47 -9.31
N LEU A 64 15.86 5.52 -10.14
CA LEU A 64 15.28 6.83 -9.80
C LEU A 64 13.75 6.75 -9.64
N VAL A 65 13.25 7.24 -8.49
CA VAL A 65 11.83 7.25 -8.08
C VAL A 65 10.89 7.82 -9.15
N ALA A 66 11.31 8.87 -9.84
CA ALA A 66 10.47 9.51 -10.87
C ALA A 66 10.18 8.58 -12.06
N ASP A 67 11.16 7.80 -12.51
CA ASP A 67 10.98 6.89 -13.65
C ASP A 67 10.12 5.69 -13.27
N ILE A 68 10.28 5.19 -12.03
CA ILE A 68 9.51 4.09 -11.44
C ILE A 68 8.01 4.45 -11.36
N LEU A 69 7.71 5.61 -10.76
CA LEU A 69 6.33 6.00 -10.47
C LEU A 69 5.54 6.37 -11.73
N VAL A 70 6.19 6.96 -12.74
CA VAL A 70 5.47 7.53 -13.88
C VAL A 70 5.04 6.46 -14.89
N GLY A 71 5.91 5.50 -15.25
CA GLY A 71 5.67 4.46 -16.26
C GLY A 71 4.83 4.88 -17.47
N LYS A 72 4.16 3.91 -18.13
CA LYS A 72 3.19 4.23 -19.19
C LYS A 72 1.89 4.71 -18.56
N SER A 73 1.69 6.03 -18.55
CA SER A 73 0.44 6.63 -18.08
C SER A 73 -0.73 6.25 -19.01
N PRO A 74 -1.90 5.85 -18.50
CA PRO A 74 -3.05 5.54 -19.35
C PRO A 74 -3.43 6.74 -20.22
N ALA A 75 -3.82 6.48 -21.47
CA ALA A 75 -4.10 7.52 -22.47
C ALA A 75 -5.41 8.29 -22.20
N ASP A 76 -6.27 7.81 -21.31
CA ASP A 76 -7.51 8.49 -20.95
C ASP A 76 -7.25 9.69 -20.01
N ARG A 77 -8.23 10.59 -19.91
CA ARG A 77 -8.09 11.84 -19.14
C ARG A 77 -7.93 11.56 -17.63
N ALA A 78 -8.55 10.50 -17.14
CA ALA A 78 -8.48 10.04 -15.75
C ALA A 78 -7.06 9.58 -15.38
N GLY A 79 -6.47 8.71 -16.22
CA GLY A 79 -5.11 8.22 -16.09
C GLY A 79 -4.06 9.33 -16.20
N ARG A 80 -4.25 10.31 -17.10
CA ARG A 80 -3.34 11.46 -17.19
C ARG A 80 -3.21 12.24 -15.88
N ARG A 81 -4.32 12.45 -15.16
CA ARG A 81 -4.33 13.18 -13.89
C ARG A 81 -3.74 12.38 -12.74
N LEU A 82 -3.98 11.07 -12.71
CA LEU A 82 -3.25 10.18 -11.81
C LEU A 82 -1.74 10.17 -12.13
N GLY A 83 -1.35 10.24 -13.40
CA GLY A 83 0.04 10.37 -13.80
C GLY A 83 0.68 11.69 -13.32
N GLU A 84 -0.05 12.80 -13.39
CA GLU A 84 0.40 14.08 -12.81
C GLU A 84 0.50 14.03 -11.28
N LEU A 85 -0.44 13.36 -10.61
CA LEU A 85 -0.36 13.09 -9.19
C LEU A 85 0.91 12.33 -8.84
N LEU A 86 1.21 11.25 -9.58
CA LEU A 86 2.41 10.44 -9.35
C LEU A 86 3.71 11.23 -9.60
N ARG A 87 3.74 12.09 -10.62
CA ARG A 87 4.88 13.01 -10.84
C ARG A 87 5.06 13.99 -9.69
N ASN A 88 4.00 14.65 -9.26
CA ASN A 88 4.05 15.58 -8.14
C ASN A 88 4.46 14.88 -6.84
N TYR A 89 3.92 13.68 -6.60
CA TYR A 89 4.31 12.83 -5.47
C TYR A 89 5.81 12.52 -5.51
N ALA A 90 6.36 12.09 -6.64
CA ALA A 90 7.78 11.79 -6.81
C ALA A 90 8.71 12.95 -6.41
N THR A 91 8.33 14.20 -6.70
CA THR A 91 9.13 15.39 -6.35
C THR A 91 9.16 15.71 -4.85
N LYS A 92 8.29 15.07 -4.06
CA LYS A 92 8.13 15.31 -2.63
C LYS A 92 8.70 14.19 -1.76
N ILE A 93 9.15 13.10 -2.37
CA ILE A 93 9.79 12.00 -1.66
C ILE A 93 11.25 12.40 -1.38
N PRO A 94 11.74 12.31 -0.14
CA PRO A 94 13.15 12.51 0.19
C PRO A 94 14.06 11.53 -0.57
N ILE A 95 15.36 11.83 -0.66
CA ILE A 95 16.36 10.91 -1.25
C ILE A 95 16.23 9.53 -0.58
N PRO A 96 16.01 8.46 -1.37
CA PRO A 96 15.45 7.23 -0.83
C PRO A 96 16.47 6.40 -0.01
N GLY A 97 16.01 5.92 1.14
CA GLY A 97 16.48 4.70 1.79
C GLY A 97 15.37 3.66 1.79
N GLU A 98 15.68 2.41 2.13
CA GLU A 98 14.77 1.26 2.06
C GLU A 98 13.38 1.52 2.65
N GLN A 99 13.32 2.06 3.88
CA GLN A 99 12.06 2.38 4.58
C GLN A 99 11.19 3.42 3.84
N VAL A 100 11.80 4.29 3.03
CA VAL A 100 11.07 5.31 2.27
C VAL A 100 10.22 4.68 1.16
N PHE A 101 10.68 3.59 0.54
CA PHE A 101 9.93 2.88 -0.50
C PHE A 101 8.67 2.24 0.06
N GLU A 102 8.77 1.54 1.20
CA GLU A 102 7.65 0.89 1.85
C GLU A 102 6.59 1.90 2.34
N ILE A 103 7.04 2.98 2.99
CA ILE A 103 6.14 4.06 3.46
C ILE A 103 5.42 4.68 2.26
N SER A 104 6.14 4.92 1.17
CA SER A 104 5.58 5.53 -0.04
C SER A 104 4.58 4.61 -0.75
N ALA A 105 4.91 3.33 -0.91
CA ALA A 105 4.01 2.33 -1.47
C ALA A 105 2.74 2.18 -0.63
N ARG A 106 2.86 2.18 0.69
CA ARG A 106 1.71 2.15 1.61
C ARG A 106 0.85 3.40 1.48
N ALA A 107 1.45 4.58 1.37
CA ALA A 107 0.71 5.83 1.16
C ALA A 107 -0.08 5.83 -0.16
N LEU A 108 0.54 5.37 -1.26
CA LEU A 108 -0.13 5.23 -2.56
C LEU A 108 -1.32 4.26 -2.48
N ARG A 109 -1.14 3.11 -1.83
CA ARG A 109 -2.23 2.14 -1.60
C ARG A 109 -3.37 2.75 -0.78
N ILE A 110 -3.08 3.47 0.31
CA ILE A 110 -4.11 4.15 1.12
C ILE A 110 -4.89 5.19 0.30
N MET A 111 -4.21 5.98 -0.53
CA MET A 111 -4.88 6.93 -1.43
C MET A 111 -5.79 6.21 -2.43
N GLY A 112 -5.36 5.08 -3.00
CA GLY A 112 -6.18 4.27 -3.89
C GLY A 112 -7.39 3.64 -3.21
N ILE A 113 -7.22 3.12 -1.98
CA ILE A 113 -8.32 2.60 -1.15
C ILE A 113 -9.33 3.71 -0.86
N TYR A 114 -8.87 4.91 -0.55
CA TYR A 114 -9.75 6.06 -0.37
C TYR A 114 -10.58 6.34 -1.62
N LEU A 115 -9.97 6.38 -2.81
CA LEU A 115 -10.68 6.62 -4.06
C LEU A 115 -11.76 5.55 -4.34
N CYS A 116 -11.45 4.27 -4.08
CA CYS A 116 -12.43 3.19 -4.22
C CYS A 116 -13.51 3.24 -3.13
N ALA A 117 -13.17 3.62 -1.89
CA ALA A 117 -14.12 3.74 -0.79
C ALA A 117 -15.18 4.83 -1.06
N VAL A 118 -14.77 6.00 -1.56
CA VAL A 118 -15.72 7.08 -1.90
C VAL A 118 -16.54 6.75 -3.15
N ALA A 119 -16.03 5.87 -4.03
CA ALA A 119 -16.76 5.38 -5.20
C ALA A 119 -17.68 4.18 -4.89
N GLY A 120 -17.58 3.56 -3.71
CA GLY A 120 -18.34 2.34 -3.38
C GLY A 120 -17.81 1.07 -4.05
N GLU A 121 -16.55 1.05 -4.48
CA GLU A 121 -15.95 -0.01 -5.32
C GLU A 121 -14.82 -0.79 -4.61
N LEU A 122 -14.87 -0.89 -3.28
CA LEU A 122 -13.83 -1.58 -2.50
C LEU A 122 -13.63 -3.04 -2.90
N ASN A 123 -14.67 -3.72 -3.38
CA ASN A 123 -14.62 -5.10 -3.87
C ASN A 123 -13.74 -5.31 -5.11
N ARG A 124 -13.43 -4.24 -5.85
CA ARG A 124 -12.58 -4.26 -7.05
C ARG A 124 -11.27 -3.47 -6.86
N CYS A 125 -10.97 -3.08 -5.62
CA CYS A 125 -9.84 -2.22 -5.32
C CYS A 125 -8.52 -3.02 -5.34
N GLU A 126 -7.73 -2.86 -6.40
CA GLU A 126 -6.38 -3.45 -6.50
C GLU A 126 -5.47 -3.01 -5.35
N CYS A 127 -5.54 -1.75 -4.92
CA CYS A 127 -4.75 -1.28 -3.77
C CYS A 127 -5.10 -2.01 -2.47
N LEU A 128 -6.38 -2.37 -2.28
CA LEU A 128 -6.80 -3.15 -1.12
C LEU A 128 -6.33 -4.60 -1.23
N ALA A 129 -6.49 -5.22 -2.41
CA ALA A 129 -6.04 -6.58 -2.65
C ALA A 129 -4.52 -6.73 -2.41
N ASP A 130 -3.72 -5.81 -2.96
CA ASP A 130 -2.27 -5.77 -2.75
C ASP A 130 -1.91 -5.60 -1.27
N LEU A 131 -2.61 -4.72 -0.54
CA LEU A 131 -2.35 -4.48 0.88
C LEU A 131 -2.73 -5.70 1.74
N ALA A 132 -3.88 -6.31 1.49
CA ALA A 132 -4.34 -7.49 2.20
C ALA A 132 -3.40 -8.69 1.98
N HIS A 133 -2.91 -8.87 0.75
CA HIS A 133 -1.94 -9.91 0.43
C HIS A 133 -0.61 -9.70 1.17
N ALA A 134 -0.08 -8.47 1.16
CA ALA A 134 1.16 -8.13 1.86
C ALA A 134 1.04 -8.37 3.38
N VAL A 135 0.02 -7.80 4.03
CA VAL A 135 -0.18 -7.97 5.48
C VAL A 135 -0.42 -9.43 5.85
N GLY A 136 -1.18 -10.16 5.03
CA GLY A 136 -1.44 -11.59 5.25
C GLY A 136 -0.16 -12.43 5.16
N LYS A 137 0.71 -12.14 4.18
CA LYS A 137 2.01 -12.80 4.04
C LYS A 137 2.91 -12.51 5.25
N ASP A 138 3.10 -11.23 5.57
CA ASP A 138 3.97 -10.82 6.69
C ASP A 138 3.52 -11.45 8.00
N LYS A 139 2.19 -11.46 8.25
CA LYS A 139 1.65 -12.05 9.47
C LYS A 139 1.82 -13.56 9.52
N LEU A 140 1.69 -14.24 8.38
CA LEU A 140 1.90 -15.69 8.30
C LEU A 140 3.37 -16.06 8.55
N GLU A 141 4.30 -15.32 7.94
CA GLU A 141 5.75 -15.51 8.15
C GLU A 141 6.13 -15.30 9.62
N GLU A 142 5.60 -14.24 10.25
CA GLU A 142 5.77 -13.97 11.68
C GLU A 142 5.27 -15.14 12.53
N LEU A 143 4.04 -15.62 12.28
CA LEU A 143 3.43 -16.71 13.05
C LEU A 143 4.19 -18.04 12.89
N ILE A 144 4.66 -18.36 11.68
CA ILE A 144 5.46 -19.56 11.42
C ILE A 144 6.81 -19.47 12.14
N SER A 145 7.47 -18.31 12.09
CA SER A 145 8.78 -18.10 12.74
C SER A 145 8.67 -18.21 14.25
N ILE A 146 7.68 -17.53 14.84
CA ILE A 146 7.36 -17.63 16.28
C ILE A 146 7.02 -19.08 16.67
N GLY A 147 6.27 -19.79 15.82
CA GLY A 147 5.93 -21.19 16.04
C GLY A 147 7.17 -22.10 16.08
N LEU A 148 8.13 -21.86 15.18
CA LEU A 148 9.38 -22.60 15.10
C LEU A 148 10.27 -22.36 16.32
N ASP A 149 10.46 -21.10 16.73
CA ASP A 149 11.27 -20.75 17.90
C ASP A 149 10.68 -21.34 19.18
N ASN A 150 9.36 -21.21 19.37
CA ASN A 150 8.67 -21.77 20.53
C ASN A 150 8.68 -23.29 20.55
N TRP A 151 8.70 -23.94 19.39
CA TRP A 151 8.81 -25.40 19.29
C TRP A 151 10.22 -25.87 19.66
N ALA A 152 11.26 -25.19 19.18
CA ALA A 152 12.66 -25.53 19.49
C ALA A 152 12.99 -25.39 20.98
N ASP A 153 12.40 -24.40 21.67
CA ASP A 153 12.64 -24.15 23.10
C ASP A 153 11.85 -25.07 24.04
N LYS A 154 10.79 -25.74 23.56
CA LYS A 154 9.87 -26.53 24.40
C LYS A 154 10.00 -28.05 24.26
N ILE A 155 10.94 -28.57 23.47
CA ILE A 155 11.26 -30.01 23.46
C ILE A 155 12.37 -30.26 24.49
N PRO A 156 12.09 -30.98 25.60
CA PRO A 156 13.16 -31.44 26.48
C PRO A 156 14.11 -32.32 25.68
N ARG A 157 15.40 -31.96 25.61
CA ARG A 157 16.41 -32.88 25.06
C ARG A 157 16.43 -34.11 25.96
N PRO A 158 16.33 -35.34 25.44
CA PRO A 158 16.53 -36.52 26.26
C PRO A 158 17.92 -36.43 26.89
N THR A 159 17.97 -36.41 28.21
CA THR A 159 19.22 -36.58 28.96
C THR A 159 19.72 -37.98 28.64
N VAL A 160 20.73 -38.05 27.79
CA VAL A 160 21.51 -39.28 27.61
C VAL A 160 22.34 -39.42 28.87
N ASP A 161 21.84 -40.18 29.84
CA ASP A 161 22.65 -40.64 30.96
C ASP A 161 23.74 -41.55 30.39
N GLN A 162 24.99 -41.09 30.50
CA GLN A 162 26.20 -41.92 30.42
C GLN A 162 26.91 -41.82 31.78
N PRO A 163 27.58 -42.88 32.27
CA PRO A 163 27.40 -44.32 32.09
C PRO A 163 26.86 -45.02 33.37
#